data_AF-A0A522H4U6-F1
#
_entry.id   AF-A0A522H4U6-F1
#
_cell.length_a   1.000
_cell.length_b   1.000
_cell.length_c   1.000
_cell.angle_alpha   90.00
_cell.angle_beta   90.00
_cell.angle_gamma   90.00
#
_symmetry.space_group_name_H-M   'P 1'
#
loop_
_entity.id
_entity.type
_entity.pdbx_description
1 polymer ?
#
loop_
_entity_poly.entity_id
_entity_poly.type
_entity_poly.pdbx_seq_one_letter_code
_entity_poly.pdbx_strand_id
1 'polypeptide(L)'
;MNHGSTRGRALVGLLVLAGLLATVAAAMYGWHALNLFSRSPLHVTTKAETIEIPPGTSFKRIIDDLRQRGVSDANPWYWRLLAERMRVAGRLHAGEYALSVGITPRQLLLNMANGKVLQHDFTIVDGWTFAELRQALAKATKLKHDSVGLDAATIMQKIGAPGVMPEGWFLPETYAYVKGDSDLDILKRAHRAMVKTLDAMWPGRDKNLPLATPYDALILASIVEKETGRADERARIAGVFIRRLQMHMLLQTDPSVIYGMGARYTGNITKRDLTTDTPYNTYTRPGLPPTPIALPGKPALEAALHPAPGKALYFVSMGNGRHIFADTLEEQNRNVNCYQRKHCG
;
A
#
# COMPACT_ATOMS: atom_id res chain seq x y z
N MET A 1 56.91 56.79 51.02
CA MET A 1 55.65 56.06 51.24
C MET A 1 54.95 55.85 49.90
N ASN A 2 55.02 54.65 49.32
CA ASN A 2 54.23 54.28 48.13
C ASN A 2 54.08 52.75 48.07
N HIS A 3 53.25 52.18 48.96
CA HIS A 3 52.94 50.74 49.02
C HIS A 3 51.43 50.47 48.81
N GLY A 4 50.67 51.47 48.35
CA GLY A 4 49.21 51.38 48.17
C GLY A 4 48.73 50.89 46.81
N SER A 5 49.56 50.94 45.75
CA SER A 5 49.10 50.70 44.35
C SER A 5 49.19 49.25 43.87
N THR A 6 50.01 48.40 44.51
CA THR A 6 50.19 46.99 44.13
C THR A 6 49.04 46.10 44.63
N ARG A 7 48.49 46.39 45.82
CA ARG A 7 47.34 45.63 46.37
C ARG A 7 46.06 45.82 45.56
N GLY A 8 45.81 47.01 45.03
CA GLY A 8 44.65 47.28 44.17
C GLY A 8 44.71 46.53 42.83
N ARG A 9 45.88 46.45 42.20
CA ARG A 9 46.07 45.72 40.93
C ARG A 9 45.96 44.20 41.11
N ALA A 10 46.44 43.67 42.23
CA ALA A 10 46.29 42.26 42.58
C ALA A 10 44.83 41.87 42.85
N LEU A 11 44.06 42.73 43.55
CA LEU A 11 42.64 42.51 43.80
C LEU A 11 41.81 42.54 42.50
N VAL A 12 42.08 43.50 41.62
CA VAL A 12 41.43 43.58 40.29
C VAL A 12 41.76 42.35 39.45
N GLY A 13 43.02 41.88 39.45
CA GLY A 13 43.40 40.66 38.74
C GLY A 13 42.70 39.40 39.27
N LEU A 14 42.53 39.29 40.59
CA LEU A 14 41.80 38.21 41.24
C LEU A 14 40.30 38.21 40.91
N LEU A 15 39.68 39.40 40.88
CA LEU A 15 38.28 39.56 40.48
C LEU A 15 38.05 39.23 39.01
N VAL A 16 38.96 39.65 38.12
CA VAL A 16 38.91 39.30 36.69
C VAL A 16 39.07 37.79 36.51
N LEU A 17 40.03 37.16 37.20
CA LEU A 17 40.24 35.72 37.15
C LEU A 17 39.03 34.94 37.70
N ALA A 18 38.45 35.37 38.82
CA ALA A 18 37.25 34.76 39.39
C ALA A 18 36.05 34.91 38.45
N GLY A 19 35.87 36.06 37.82
CA GLY A 19 34.86 36.27 36.78
C GLY A 19 35.06 35.34 35.58
N LEU A 20 36.31 35.19 35.11
CA LEU A 20 36.63 34.32 33.99
C LEU A 20 36.38 32.84 34.33
N LEU A 21 36.78 32.39 35.53
CA LEU A 21 36.48 31.05 36.03
C LEU A 21 34.98 30.80 36.17
N ALA A 22 34.21 31.78 36.65
CA ALA A 22 32.75 31.68 36.72
C ALA A 22 32.11 31.55 35.34
N THR A 23 32.59 32.30 34.33
CA THR A 23 32.11 32.16 32.95
C THR A 23 32.43 30.79 32.34
N VAL A 24 33.64 30.25 32.58
CA VAL A 24 34.02 28.93 32.10
C VAL A 24 33.21 27.84 32.82
N ALA A 25 33.01 27.95 34.13
CA ALA A 25 32.16 27.01 34.89
C ALA A 25 30.70 27.04 34.40
N ALA A 26 30.14 28.22 34.14
CA ALA A 26 28.80 28.37 33.58
C ALA A 26 28.71 27.76 32.16
N ALA A 27 29.73 27.96 31.33
CA ALA A 27 29.80 27.37 30.00
C ALA A 27 29.92 25.84 30.03
N MET A 28 30.75 25.28 30.92
CA MET A 28 30.87 23.83 31.13
C MET A 28 29.57 23.23 31.65
N TYR A 29 28.91 23.89 32.59
CA TYR A 29 27.61 23.46 33.11
C TYR A 29 26.54 23.46 32.01
N GLY A 30 26.45 24.54 31.22
CA GLY A 30 25.54 24.63 30.08
C GLY A 30 25.81 23.57 29.01
N TRP A 31 27.10 23.30 28.73
CA TRP A 31 27.51 22.24 27.81
C TRP A 31 27.11 20.84 28.30
N HIS A 32 27.32 20.56 29.58
CA HIS A 32 26.94 19.30 30.20
C HIS A 32 25.42 19.11 30.17
N ALA A 33 24.65 20.14 30.54
CA ALA A 33 23.19 20.14 30.50
C ALA A 33 22.64 19.91 29.08
N LEU A 34 23.22 20.56 28.07
CA LEU A 34 22.85 20.37 26.66
C LEU A 34 23.13 18.94 26.18
N ASN A 35 24.29 18.37 26.55
CA ASN A 35 24.64 17.01 26.16
C ASN A 35 23.72 15.98 26.81
N LEU A 36 23.39 16.15 28.09
CA LEU A 36 22.40 15.33 28.78
C LEU A 36 21.05 15.43 28.06
N PHE A 37 20.52 16.63 27.89
CA PHE A 37 19.26 16.86 27.18
C PHE A 37 19.23 16.19 25.80
N SER A 38 20.30 16.33 25.00
CA SER A 38 20.34 15.76 23.65
C SER A 38 20.24 14.23 23.60
N ARG A 39 20.56 13.54 24.69
CA ARG A 39 20.59 12.08 24.81
C ARG A 39 19.53 11.52 25.74
N SER A 40 18.94 12.35 26.59
CA SER A 40 17.84 11.97 27.46
C SER A 40 16.60 11.64 26.62
N PRO A 41 15.95 10.50 26.86
CA PRO A 41 14.67 10.18 26.24
C PRO A 41 13.62 11.26 26.51
N LEU A 42 12.79 11.53 25.52
CA LEU A 42 11.57 12.32 25.68
C LEU A 42 10.54 11.55 26.51
N HIS A 43 9.64 12.28 27.16
CA HIS A 43 8.55 11.72 27.94
C HIS A 43 7.46 11.18 26.99
N VAL A 44 7.69 9.96 26.48
CA VAL A 44 6.75 9.24 25.62
C VAL A 44 6.27 8.01 26.39
N THR A 45 5.02 8.06 26.84
CA THR A 45 4.42 7.01 27.68
C THR A 45 3.69 5.94 26.87
N THR A 46 3.29 6.25 25.63
CA THR A 46 2.56 5.32 24.76
C THR A 46 3.37 4.95 23.52
N LYS A 47 3.25 3.69 23.08
CA LYS A 47 4.01 3.15 21.94
C LYS A 47 3.59 3.74 20.58
N ALA A 48 2.48 4.46 20.51
CA ALA A 48 1.85 4.94 19.26
C ALA A 48 1.65 6.46 19.22
N GLU A 49 2.38 7.22 20.03
CA GLU A 49 2.28 8.67 20.01
C GLU A 49 2.92 9.25 18.74
N THR A 50 2.28 10.27 18.17
CA THR A 50 2.75 10.94 16.95
C THR A 50 2.68 12.44 17.11
N ILE A 51 3.57 13.15 16.43
CA ILE A 51 3.50 14.59 16.28
C ILE A 51 3.34 14.96 14.82
N GLU A 52 2.36 15.81 14.55
CA GLU A 52 2.09 16.35 13.23
C GLU A 52 2.67 17.75 13.14
N ILE A 53 3.45 17.99 12.10
CA ILE A 53 4.07 19.28 11.79
C ILE A 53 3.51 19.77 10.46
N PRO A 54 2.54 20.71 10.46
CA PRO A 54 2.01 21.28 9.22
C PRO A 54 3.07 22.04 8.41
N PRO A 55 2.89 22.20 7.08
CA PRO A 55 3.74 23.05 6.26
C PRO A 55 3.80 24.49 6.78
N GLY A 56 4.99 25.09 6.78
CA GLY A 56 5.21 26.46 7.26
C GLY A 56 5.23 26.62 8.79
N THR A 57 5.24 25.52 9.55
CA THR A 57 5.35 25.57 11.02
C THR A 57 6.73 26.06 11.45
N SER A 58 6.76 27.17 12.21
CA SER A 58 8.01 27.71 12.76
C SER A 58 8.61 26.78 13.82
N PHE A 59 9.95 26.74 13.93
CA PHE A 59 10.65 25.96 14.96
C PHE A 59 10.09 26.19 16.37
N LYS A 60 9.81 27.45 16.72
CA LYS A 60 9.22 27.82 18.01
C LYS A 60 7.90 27.07 18.26
N ARG A 61 6.99 27.07 17.29
CA ARG A 61 5.69 26.38 17.38
C ARG A 61 5.87 24.87 17.56
N ILE A 62 6.81 24.24 16.86
CA ILE A 62 7.12 22.80 17.02
C ILE A 62 7.48 22.50 18.48
N ILE A 63 8.35 23.32 19.09
CA ILE A 63 8.77 23.13 20.47
C ILE A 63 7.62 23.42 21.45
N ASP A 64 6.84 24.46 21.19
CA ASP A 64 5.66 24.78 22.01
C ASP A 64 4.64 23.63 21.98
N ASP A 65 4.40 23.01 20.82
CA ASP A 65 3.51 21.84 20.68
C ASP A 65 4.04 20.61 21.43
N LEU A 66 5.35 20.34 21.36
CA LEU A 66 5.99 19.25 22.12
C LEU A 66 5.84 19.44 23.64
N ARG A 67 5.92 20.68 24.11
CA ARG A 67 5.75 21.01 25.53
C ARG A 67 4.29 20.92 25.97
N GLN A 68 3.35 21.43 25.17
CA GLN A 68 1.92 21.35 25.47
C GLN A 68 1.41 19.91 25.56
N ARG A 69 1.99 19.00 24.77
CA ARG A 69 1.68 17.57 24.81
C ARG A 69 2.40 16.82 25.94
N GLY A 70 3.25 17.49 26.71
CA GLY A 70 4.02 16.86 27.80
C GLY A 70 5.17 15.97 27.32
N VAL A 71 5.51 16.00 26.03
CA VAL A 71 6.60 15.18 25.45
C VAL A 71 7.97 15.65 25.93
N SER A 72 8.11 16.94 26.24
CA SER A 72 9.33 17.52 26.79
C SER A 72 9.04 18.71 27.69
N ASP A 73 9.65 18.75 28.87
CA ASP A 73 9.64 19.93 29.76
C ASP A 73 10.89 20.81 29.57
N ALA A 74 11.75 20.46 28.62
CA ALA A 74 13.03 21.13 28.44
C ALA A 74 12.87 22.57 27.94
N ASN A 75 13.79 23.43 28.38
CA ASN A 75 13.81 24.83 27.98
C ASN A 75 13.97 24.97 26.43
N PRO A 76 13.14 25.79 25.74
CA PRO A 76 13.25 26.01 24.30
C PRO A 76 14.65 26.43 23.81
N TRP A 77 15.45 27.07 24.65
CA TRP A 77 16.83 27.42 24.32
C TRP A 77 17.72 26.19 24.06
N TYR A 78 17.50 25.08 24.79
CA TYR A 78 18.25 23.84 24.56
C TYR A 78 17.91 23.22 23.20
N TRP A 79 16.63 23.25 22.82
CA TRP A 79 16.20 22.80 21.49
C TRP A 79 16.83 23.63 20.38
N ARG A 80 16.82 24.97 20.52
CA ARG A 80 17.43 25.87 19.52
C ARG A 80 18.93 25.63 19.40
N LEU A 81 19.65 25.58 20.52
CA LEU A 81 21.10 25.36 20.51
C LEU A 81 21.47 24.00 19.92
N LEU A 82 20.68 22.96 20.21
CA LEU A 82 20.85 21.63 19.63
C LEU A 82 20.61 21.64 18.11
N ALA A 83 19.53 22.29 17.65
CA ALA A 83 19.20 22.39 16.24
C ALA A 83 20.25 23.18 15.43
N GLU A 84 20.79 24.26 16.00
CA GLU A 84 21.89 25.05 15.41
C GLU A 84 23.21 24.25 15.37
N ARG A 85 23.56 23.58 16.47
CA ARG A 85 24.75 22.70 16.54
C ARG A 85 24.69 21.59 15.50
N MET A 86 23.51 21.03 15.28
CA MET A 86 23.25 20.01 14.26
C MET A 86 23.08 20.59 12.86
N ARG A 87 22.96 21.91 12.71
CA ARG A 87 22.67 22.63 11.45
C ARG A 87 21.38 22.16 10.77
N VAL A 88 20.36 21.85 11.58
CA VAL A 88 19.05 21.33 11.11
C VAL A 88 17.89 22.32 11.29
N ALA A 89 18.10 23.43 12.01
CA ALA A 89 17.04 24.38 12.36
C ALA A 89 16.21 24.89 11.15
N GLY A 90 16.85 25.11 10.00
CA GLY A 90 16.20 25.55 8.76
C GLY A 90 15.79 24.42 7.80
N ARG A 91 15.97 23.15 8.18
CA ARG A 91 15.76 21.98 7.30
C ARG A 91 14.69 21.02 7.82
N LEU A 92 13.88 21.46 8.79
CA LEU A 92 12.83 20.60 9.34
C LEU A 92 11.69 20.48 8.32
N HIS A 93 11.43 19.26 7.89
CA HIS A 93 10.35 18.97 6.96
C HIS A 93 9.00 18.92 7.69
N ALA A 94 7.93 19.21 6.95
CA ALA A 94 6.57 19.01 7.40
C ALA A 94 6.19 17.52 7.30
N GLY A 95 5.31 17.07 8.18
CA GLY A 95 4.79 15.70 8.17
C GLY A 95 4.42 15.18 9.54
N GLU A 96 3.94 13.93 9.56
CA GLU A 96 3.69 13.18 10.78
C GLU A 96 4.95 12.43 11.18
N TYR A 97 5.37 12.50 12.44
CA TYR A 97 6.54 11.83 12.97
C TYR A 97 6.18 10.92 14.14
N ALA A 98 6.70 9.70 14.14
CA ALA A 98 6.53 8.77 15.25
C ALA A 98 7.37 9.22 16.45
N LEU A 99 6.72 9.29 17.61
CA LEU A 99 7.35 9.44 18.91
C LEU A 99 7.45 8.04 19.52
N SER A 100 8.56 7.35 19.27
CA SER A 100 8.80 6.02 19.84
C SER A 100 9.32 6.13 21.27
N VAL A 101 9.00 5.15 22.12
CA VAL A 101 9.58 5.07 23.47
C VAL A 101 11.11 5.08 23.38
N GLY A 102 11.76 5.96 24.14
CA GLY A 102 13.21 6.13 24.09
C GLY A 102 13.72 7.13 23.05
N ILE A 103 12.85 7.76 22.25
CA ILE A 103 13.28 8.78 21.27
C ILE A 103 13.93 9.96 21.99
N THR A 104 15.06 10.43 21.48
CA THR A 104 15.80 11.57 22.04
C THR A 104 15.52 12.84 21.24
N PRO A 105 15.69 14.05 21.81
CA PRO A 105 15.60 15.31 21.08
C PRO A 105 16.46 15.34 19.82
N ARG A 106 17.67 14.79 19.91
CA ARG A 106 18.59 14.66 18.77
C ARG A 106 17.99 13.78 17.68
N GLN A 107 17.45 12.62 18.03
CA GLN A 107 16.86 11.70 17.05
C GLN A 107 15.61 12.29 16.41
N LEU A 108 14.75 12.96 17.17
CA LEU A 108 13.55 13.62 16.65
C LEU A 108 13.90 14.70 15.63
N LEU A 109 14.84 15.60 15.98
CA LEU A 109 15.32 16.63 15.05
C LEU A 109 15.98 16.04 13.81
N LEU A 110 16.73 14.92 13.94
CA LEU A 110 17.29 14.21 12.78
C LEU A 110 16.19 13.60 11.90
N ASN A 111 15.14 13.02 12.48
CA ASN A 111 14.04 12.45 11.72
C ASN A 111 13.31 13.57 10.94
N MET A 112 13.03 14.69 11.60
CA MET A 112 12.44 15.88 10.97
C MET A 112 13.32 16.46 9.86
N ALA A 113 14.62 16.59 10.11
CA ALA A 113 15.57 17.14 9.15
C ALA A 113 15.80 16.26 7.91
N ASN A 114 15.64 14.94 8.06
CA ASN A 114 15.78 13.99 6.96
C ASN A 114 14.44 13.67 6.28
N GLY A 115 13.33 14.28 6.72
CA GLY A 115 12.00 13.97 6.19
C GLY A 115 11.55 12.53 6.46
N LYS A 116 12.05 11.90 7.53
CA LYS A 116 11.64 10.55 7.96
C LYS A 116 10.27 10.57 8.63
N VAL A 117 9.26 10.86 7.82
CA VAL A 117 7.86 10.89 8.22
C VAL A 117 7.31 9.47 8.44
N LEU A 118 6.28 9.37 9.27
CA LEU A 118 5.56 8.13 9.52
C LEU A 118 4.82 7.70 8.26
N GLN A 119 5.12 6.49 7.81
CA GLN A 119 4.43 5.85 6.68
C GLN A 119 3.27 5.00 7.20
N HIS A 120 2.19 5.00 6.44
CA HIS A 120 1.01 4.16 6.57
C HIS A 120 0.93 3.24 5.37
N ASP A 121 0.30 2.09 5.52
CA ASP A 121 0.18 1.11 4.45
C ASP A 121 -1.27 0.99 3.98
N PHE A 122 -1.46 0.93 2.67
CA PHE A 122 -2.74 0.60 2.05
C PHE A 122 -2.57 -0.64 1.18
N THR A 123 -3.22 -1.73 1.57
CA THR A 123 -3.15 -3.00 0.84
C THR A 123 -4.36 -3.14 -0.08
N ILE A 124 -4.08 -3.30 -1.37
CA ILE A 124 -5.07 -3.73 -2.37
C ILE A 124 -5.09 -5.26 -2.34
N VAL A 125 -6.26 -5.84 -2.09
CA VAL A 125 -6.40 -7.30 -1.99
C VAL A 125 -6.69 -7.92 -3.35
N ASP A 126 -6.07 -9.07 -3.62
CA ASP A 126 -6.27 -9.87 -4.81
C ASP A 126 -7.76 -10.17 -5.04
N GLY A 127 -8.22 -10.03 -6.29
CA GLY A 127 -9.59 -10.38 -6.67
C GLY A 127 -10.65 -9.34 -6.29
N TRP A 128 -10.26 -8.19 -5.73
CA TRP A 128 -11.13 -7.02 -5.63
C TRP A 128 -11.54 -6.51 -7.01
N THR A 129 -12.71 -5.93 -7.11
CA THR A 129 -13.12 -5.08 -8.23
C THR A 129 -12.62 -3.65 -8.04
N PHE A 130 -12.60 -2.87 -9.12
CA PHE A 130 -12.31 -1.43 -9.01
C PHE A 130 -13.28 -0.71 -8.05
N ALA A 131 -14.54 -1.14 -8.00
CA ALA A 131 -15.53 -0.60 -7.07
C ALA A 131 -15.14 -0.87 -5.60
N GLU A 132 -14.72 -2.09 -5.26
CA GLU A 132 -14.25 -2.46 -3.92
C GLU A 132 -12.99 -1.69 -3.53
N LEU A 133 -12.03 -1.56 -4.47
CA LEU A 133 -10.84 -0.73 -4.27
C LEU A 133 -11.21 0.72 -3.91
N ARG A 134 -12.15 1.33 -4.63
CA ARG A 134 -12.62 2.69 -4.34
C ARG A 134 -13.30 2.78 -2.98
N GLN A 135 -14.11 1.80 -2.59
CA GLN A 135 -14.75 1.76 -1.28
C GLN A 135 -13.72 1.62 -0.16
N ALA A 136 -12.66 0.84 -0.36
CA ALA A 136 -11.57 0.69 0.60
C ALA A 136 -10.76 1.99 0.73
N LEU A 137 -10.42 2.66 -0.39
CA LEU A 137 -9.72 3.95 -0.38
C LEU A 137 -10.53 5.04 0.33
N ALA A 138 -11.85 5.07 0.15
CA ALA A 138 -12.73 6.02 0.83
C ALA A 138 -12.79 5.82 2.36
N LYS A 139 -12.37 4.66 2.87
CA LYS A 139 -12.29 4.34 4.30
C LYS A 139 -10.88 4.50 4.88
N ALA A 140 -9.86 4.72 4.04
CA ALA A 140 -8.47 4.82 4.46
C ALA A 140 -8.24 6.08 5.31
N THR A 141 -7.74 5.93 6.53
CA THR A 141 -7.48 7.07 7.42
C THR A 141 -6.24 7.85 6.99
N LYS A 142 -6.18 9.16 7.28
CA LYS A 142 -4.99 10.01 7.04
C LYS A 142 -4.63 10.23 5.56
N LEU A 143 -5.38 9.63 4.64
CA LEU A 143 -5.30 9.86 3.21
C LEU A 143 -6.30 10.94 2.79
N LYS A 144 -5.97 11.76 1.80
CA LYS A 144 -6.92 12.67 1.17
C LYS A 144 -7.75 11.89 0.15
N HIS A 145 -9.06 12.08 0.21
CA HIS A 145 -10.03 11.37 -0.62
C HIS A 145 -10.39 12.15 -1.90
N ASP A 146 -9.38 12.55 -2.68
CA ASP A 146 -9.57 13.40 -3.86
C ASP A 146 -10.29 12.67 -5.00
N SER A 147 -10.37 11.34 -4.96
CA SER A 147 -11.12 10.51 -5.92
C SER A 147 -12.62 10.38 -5.60
N VAL A 148 -13.07 10.80 -4.42
CA VAL A 148 -14.48 10.70 -4.01
C VAL A 148 -15.33 11.64 -4.86
N GLY A 149 -16.45 11.13 -5.38
CA GLY A 149 -17.35 11.86 -6.26
C GLY A 149 -16.91 11.93 -7.73
N LEU A 150 -15.68 11.49 -8.06
CA LEU A 150 -15.24 11.39 -9.46
C LEU A 150 -15.78 10.12 -10.12
N ASP A 151 -16.06 10.19 -11.42
CA ASP A 151 -16.34 8.99 -12.20
C ASP A 151 -15.05 8.24 -12.57
N ALA A 152 -15.20 7.01 -13.07
CA ALA A 152 -14.07 6.17 -13.44
C ALA A 152 -13.19 6.81 -14.53
N ALA A 153 -13.80 7.43 -15.54
CA ALA A 153 -13.10 8.05 -16.65
C ALA A 153 -12.21 9.23 -16.20
N THR A 154 -12.72 10.07 -15.31
CA THR A 154 -11.99 11.21 -14.74
C THR A 154 -10.84 10.74 -13.85
N ILE A 155 -11.03 9.69 -13.06
CA ILE A 155 -9.96 9.08 -12.27
C ILE A 155 -8.85 8.59 -13.20
N MET A 156 -9.21 7.81 -14.22
CA MET A 156 -8.26 7.26 -15.20
C MET A 156 -7.51 8.38 -15.93
N GLN A 157 -8.18 9.49 -16.28
CA GLN A 157 -7.52 10.67 -16.82
C GLN A 157 -6.51 11.29 -15.84
N LYS A 158 -6.89 11.50 -14.57
CA LYS A 158 -6.03 12.11 -13.55
C LYS A 158 -4.78 11.29 -13.22
N ILE A 159 -4.86 9.96 -13.32
CA ILE A 159 -3.70 9.08 -13.10
C ILE A 159 -2.83 8.90 -14.35
N GLY A 160 -3.27 9.44 -15.51
CA GLY A 160 -2.52 9.43 -16.77
C GLY A 160 -2.83 8.25 -17.70
N ALA A 161 -4.03 7.67 -17.60
CA ALA A 161 -4.51 6.57 -18.44
C ALA A 161 -5.90 6.86 -19.05
N PRO A 162 -6.08 7.99 -19.78
CA PRO A 162 -7.38 8.36 -20.33
C PRO A 162 -7.89 7.31 -21.33
N GLY A 163 -9.21 7.05 -21.32
CA GLY A 163 -9.86 6.12 -22.23
C GLY A 163 -9.69 4.63 -21.89
N VAL A 164 -8.88 4.30 -20.87
CA VAL A 164 -8.71 2.93 -20.38
C VAL A 164 -9.80 2.61 -19.34
N MET A 165 -10.45 1.45 -19.48
CA MET A 165 -11.36 0.95 -18.46
C MET A 165 -10.57 0.56 -17.21
N PRO A 166 -10.98 0.96 -15.99
CA PRO A 166 -10.16 0.76 -14.78
C PRO A 166 -10.03 -0.69 -14.32
N GLU A 167 -10.99 -1.56 -14.67
CA GLU A 167 -11.02 -2.93 -14.15
C GLU A 167 -9.79 -3.73 -14.60
N GLY A 168 -9.19 -4.45 -13.65
CA GLY A 168 -7.95 -5.21 -13.83
C GLY A 168 -6.66 -4.39 -13.81
N TRP A 169 -6.70 -3.07 -13.93
CA TRP A 169 -5.48 -2.28 -14.15
C TRP A 169 -4.73 -1.84 -12.90
N PHE A 170 -5.19 -2.20 -11.70
CA PHE A 170 -4.52 -1.81 -10.44
C PHE A 170 -3.92 -3.05 -9.79
N LEU A 171 -2.60 -3.09 -9.68
CA LEU A 171 -1.91 -4.26 -9.15
C LEU A 171 -2.19 -4.42 -7.64
N PRO A 172 -2.70 -5.59 -7.21
CA PRO A 172 -2.83 -5.93 -5.80
C PRO A 172 -1.46 -6.05 -5.12
N GLU A 173 -1.11 -5.05 -4.30
CA GLU A 173 0.08 -4.98 -3.45
C GLU A 173 -0.20 -4.05 -2.26
N THR A 174 0.78 -3.91 -1.37
CA THR A 174 0.77 -2.91 -0.30
C THR A 174 1.49 -1.64 -0.76
N TYR A 175 0.78 -0.52 -0.70
CA TYR A 175 1.27 0.80 -1.08
C TYR A 175 1.43 1.67 0.15
N ALA A 176 2.68 2.01 0.48
CA ALA A 176 2.96 2.97 1.54
C ALA A 176 2.52 4.38 1.13
N TYR A 177 1.96 5.15 2.05
CA TYR A 177 1.58 6.56 1.90
C TYR A 177 1.88 7.31 3.19
N VAL A 178 1.92 8.63 3.13
CA VAL A 178 2.08 9.49 4.31
C VAL A 178 0.83 10.32 4.51
N LYS A 179 0.64 10.84 5.73
CA LYS A 179 -0.53 11.66 6.02
C LYS A 179 -0.61 12.85 5.06
N GLY A 180 -1.77 13.02 4.43
CA GLY A 180 -2.04 14.11 3.50
C GLY A 180 -1.73 13.82 2.03
N ASP A 181 -1.21 12.62 1.71
CA ASP A 181 -1.14 12.11 0.34
C ASP A 181 -2.54 11.93 -0.25
N SER A 182 -2.64 11.96 -1.58
CA SER A 182 -3.89 11.73 -2.30
C SER A 182 -4.15 10.25 -2.55
N ASP A 183 -5.40 9.80 -2.47
CA ASP A 183 -5.81 8.48 -2.93
C ASP A 183 -5.55 8.26 -4.43
N LEU A 184 -5.56 9.33 -5.23
CA LEU A 184 -5.15 9.31 -6.64
C LEU A 184 -3.68 8.92 -6.80
N ASP A 185 -2.80 9.23 -5.85
CA ASP A 185 -1.38 8.84 -5.91
C ASP A 185 -1.19 7.34 -5.67
N ILE A 186 -2.02 6.74 -4.81
CA ILE A 186 -2.07 5.27 -4.65
C ILE A 186 -2.55 4.62 -5.94
N LEU A 187 -3.68 5.08 -6.50
CA LEU A 187 -4.22 4.57 -7.76
C LEU A 187 -3.21 4.68 -8.90
N LYS A 188 -2.52 5.82 -9.02
CA LYS A 188 -1.50 6.05 -10.03
C LYS A 188 -0.31 5.09 -9.90
N ARG A 189 0.16 4.85 -8.68
CA ARG A 189 1.25 3.89 -8.43
C ARG A 189 0.81 2.46 -8.73
N ALA A 190 -0.38 2.07 -8.28
CA ALA A 190 -0.92 0.74 -8.52
C ALA A 190 -1.16 0.46 -10.01
N HIS A 191 -1.65 1.45 -10.74
CA HIS A 191 -1.79 1.37 -12.19
C HIS A 191 -0.45 1.18 -12.90
N ARG A 192 0.54 2.03 -12.58
CA ARG A 192 1.88 1.92 -13.14
C ARG A 192 2.55 0.59 -12.80
N ALA A 193 2.32 0.07 -11.60
CA ALA A 193 2.84 -1.22 -11.17
C ALA A 193 2.24 -2.37 -12.00
N MET A 194 0.94 -2.32 -12.29
CA MET A 194 0.28 -3.31 -13.16
C MET A 194 0.84 -3.27 -14.58
N VAL A 195 0.86 -2.08 -15.20
CA VAL A 195 1.40 -1.89 -16.56
C VAL A 195 2.84 -2.42 -16.64
N LYS A 196 3.71 -2.00 -15.72
CA LYS A 196 5.10 -2.45 -15.67
C LYS A 196 5.23 -3.96 -15.51
N THR A 197 4.39 -4.57 -14.67
CA THR A 197 4.41 -6.02 -14.43
C THR A 197 4.00 -6.77 -15.69
N LEU A 198 2.90 -6.36 -16.31
CA LEU A 198 2.38 -6.98 -17.52
C LEU A 198 3.36 -6.83 -18.70
N ASP A 199 3.93 -5.65 -18.89
CA ASP A 199 4.95 -5.38 -19.92
C ASP A 199 6.22 -6.23 -19.71
N ALA A 200 6.61 -6.46 -18.46
CA ALA A 200 7.78 -7.27 -18.14
C ALA A 200 7.52 -8.78 -18.33
N MET A 201 6.32 -9.26 -18.01
CA MET A 201 5.97 -10.69 -18.09
C MET A 201 5.56 -11.12 -19.51
N TRP A 202 4.91 -10.25 -20.28
CA TRP A 202 4.34 -10.59 -21.59
C TRP A 202 5.34 -11.16 -22.62
N PRO A 203 6.59 -10.68 -22.73
CA PRO A 203 7.57 -11.26 -23.64
C PRO A 203 7.97 -12.69 -23.29
N GLY A 204 7.84 -13.08 -22.01
CA GLY A 204 8.22 -14.39 -21.50
C GLY A 204 7.15 -15.47 -21.67
N ARG A 205 5.92 -15.10 -22.05
CA ARG A 205 4.77 -16.01 -22.11
C ARG A 205 4.99 -17.25 -23.00
N ASP A 206 4.20 -18.29 -22.76
CA ASP A 206 4.17 -19.48 -23.61
C ASP A 206 3.75 -19.14 -25.06
N LYS A 207 4.41 -19.76 -26.04
CA LYS A 207 4.29 -19.36 -27.47
C LYS A 207 2.93 -19.62 -28.11
N ASN A 208 2.16 -20.57 -27.60
CA ASN A 208 0.94 -21.09 -28.24
C ASN A 208 -0.35 -20.69 -27.50
N LEU A 209 -0.32 -19.57 -26.77
CA LEU A 209 -1.50 -19.06 -26.09
C LEU A 209 -2.49 -18.42 -27.09
N PRO A 210 -3.80 -18.70 -26.99
CA PRO A 210 -4.85 -18.03 -27.76
C PRO A 210 -5.14 -16.61 -27.22
N LEU A 211 -4.09 -15.88 -26.83
CA LEU A 211 -4.18 -14.53 -26.28
C LEU A 211 -3.45 -13.60 -27.25
N ALA A 212 -4.17 -12.66 -27.85
CA ALA A 212 -3.61 -11.78 -28.87
C ALA A 212 -2.83 -10.62 -28.26
N THR A 213 -3.27 -10.14 -27.10
CA THR A 213 -2.71 -8.95 -26.45
C THR A 213 -2.38 -9.19 -24.97
N PRO A 214 -1.50 -8.37 -24.36
CA PRO A 214 -1.32 -8.38 -22.91
C PRO A 214 -2.63 -8.14 -22.14
N TYR A 215 -3.56 -7.38 -22.72
CA TYR A 215 -4.87 -7.15 -22.12
C TYR A 215 -5.71 -8.42 -22.04
N ASP A 216 -5.63 -9.31 -23.04
CA ASP A 216 -6.30 -10.62 -23.00
C ASP A 216 -5.79 -11.49 -21.86
N ALA A 217 -4.46 -11.45 -21.59
CA ALA A 217 -3.88 -12.13 -20.44
C ALA A 217 -4.38 -11.53 -19.11
N LEU A 218 -4.55 -10.22 -19.04
CA LEU A 218 -5.13 -9.56 -17.88
C LEU A 218 -6.59 -9.96 -17.64
N ILE A 219 -7.39 -10.09 -18.72
CA ILE A 219 -8.77 -10.57 -18.63
C ILE A 219 -8.79 -12.00 -18.09
N LEU A 220 -8.00 -12.91 -18.69
CA LEU A 220 -7.91 -14.30 -18.23
C LEU A 220 -7.43 -14.40 -16.78
N ALA A 221 -6.40 -13.63 -16.41
CA ALA A 221 -5.88 -13.62 -15.04
C ALA A 221 -6.96 -13.21 -14.03
N SER A 222 -7.82 -12.23 -14.36
CA SER A 222 -8.92 -11.82 -13.49
C SER A 222 -9.96 -12.92 -13.27
N ILE A 223 -10.21 -13.76 -14.29
CA ILE A 223 -11.11 -14.91 -14.18
C ILE A 223 -10.45 -15.96 -13.27
N VAL A 224 -9.19 -16.29 -13.51
CA VAL A 224 -8.43 -17.28 -12.72
C VAL A 224 -8.37 -16.89 -11.24
N GLU A 225 -8.14 -15.61 -10.94
CA GLU A 225 -8.10 -15.09 -9.57
C GLU A 225 -9.44 -15.30 -8.84
N LYS A 226 -10.57 -15.09 -9.54
CA LYS A 226 -11.90 -15.29 -8.94
C LYS A 226 -12.31 -16.75 -8.79
N GLU A 227 -11.71 -17.65 -9.55
CA GLU A 227 -11.96 -19.09 -9.44
C GLU A 227 -11.20 -19.74 -8.29
N THR A 228 -9.96 -19.33 -8.02
CA THR A 228 -9.19 -19.93 -6.92
C THR A 228 -8.19 -18.96 -6.28
N GLY A 229 -8.19 -18.94 -4.95
CA GLY A 229 -7.12 -18.33 -4.15
C GLY A 229 -5.91 -19.24 -3.96
N ARG A 230 -5.98 -20.51 -4.41
CA ARG A 230 -4.93 -21.51 -4.18
C ARG A 230 -3.83 -21.48 -5.23
N ALA A 231 -2.60 -21.29 -4.79
CA ALA A 231 -1.43 -21.21 -5.68
C ALA A 231 -1.22 -22.49 -6.52
N ASP A 232 -1.48 -23.67 -5.96
CA ASP A 232 -1.28 -24.96 -6.63
C ASP A 232 -2.32 -25.28 -7.73
N GLU A 233 -3.44 -24.55 -7.78
CA GLU A 233 -4.51 -24.77 -8.75
C GLU A 233 -4.57 -23.71 -9.86
N ARG A 234 -4.08 -22.49 -9.61
CA ARG A 234 -4.16 -21.37 -10.57
C ARG A 234 -3.68 -21.75 -11.97
N ALA A 235 -2.48 -22.34 -12.09
CA ALA A 235 -1.93 -22.73 -13.39
C ALA A 235 -2.77 -23.83 -14.07
N ARG A 236 -3.37 -24.75 -13.31
CA ARG A 236 -4.23 -25.80 -13.86
C ARG A 236 -5.56 -25.25 -14.36
N ILE A 237 -6.18 -24.34 -13.60
CA ILE A 237 -7.41 -23.64 -13.99
C ILE A 237 -7.16 -22.77 -15.23
N ALA A 238 -6.08 -21.98 -15.24
CA ALA A 238 -5.67 -21.22 -16.42
C ALA A 238 -5.50 -22.13 -17.64
N GLY A 239 -4.87 -23.29 -17.48
CA GLY A 239 -4.76 -24.29 -18.54
C GLY A 239 -6.11 -24.77 -19.09
N VAL A 240 -7.12 -24.98 -18.22
CA VAL A 240 -8.46 -25.36 -18.67
C VAL A 240 -9.06 -24.27 -19.56
N PHE A 241 -9.01 -23.02 -19.12
CA PHE A 241 -9.54 -21.90 -19.90
C PHE A 241 -8.79 -21.70 -21.22
N ILE A 242 -7.47 -21.81 -21.22
CA ILE A 242 -6.65 -21.72 -22.44
C ILE A 242 -7.04 -22.81 -23.45
N ARG A 243 -7.21 -24.06 -23.02
CA ARG A 243 -7.65 -25.15 -23.90
C ARG A 243 -9.05 -24.92 -24.44
N ARG A 244 -9.97 -24.43 -23.60
CA ARG A 244 -11.33 -24.05 -24.03
C ARG A 244 -11.28 -22.97 -25.11
N LEU A 245 -10.48 -21.92 -24.92
CA LEU A 245 -10.29 -20.86 -25.91
C LEU A 245 -9.75 -21.40 -27.24
N GLN A 246 -8.73 -22.27 -27.20
CA GLN A 246 -8.17 -22.91 -28.41
C GLN A 246 -9.22 -23.72 -29.18
N MET A 247 -10.14 -24.38 -28.46
CA MET A 247 -11.20 -25.21 -29.03
C MET A 247 -12.49 -24.44 -29.34
N HIS A 248 -12.51 -23.11 -29.19
CA HIS A 248 -13.71 -22.28 -29.32
C HIS A 248 -14.87 -22.76 -28.42
N MET A 249 -14.53 -23.35 -27.27
CA MET A 249 -15.47 -23.78 -26.25
C MET A 249 -15.77 -22.60 -25.31
N LEU A 250 -17.03 -22.48 -24.89
CA LEU A 250 -17.48 -21.50 -23.89
C LEU A 250 -16.69 -21.64 -22.58
N LEU A 251 -16.28 -20.53 -21.96
CA LEU A 251 -15.52 -20.59 -20.70
C LEU A 251 -16.37 -21.04 -19.53
N GLN A 252 -17.66 -20.68 -19.49
CA GLN A 252 -18.64 -21.11 -18.48
C GLN A 252 -18.11 -20.98 -17.04
N THR A 253 -17.78 -19.74 -16.65
CA THR A 253 -17.26 -19.41 -15.32
C THR A 253 -18.24 -18.50 -14.57
N ASP A 254 -18.69 -18.95 -13.40
CA ASP A 254 -19.64 -18.24 -12.53
C ASP A 254 -19.18 -16.81 -12.19
N PRO A 255 -17.92 -16.56 -11.81
CA PRO A 255 -17.40 -15.21 -11.57
C PRO A 255 -17.72 -14.18 -12.66
N SER A 256 -17.67 -14.56 -13.94
CA SER A 256 -17.97 -13.64 -15.05
C SER A 256 -19.44 -13.24 -15.09
N VAL A 257 -20.34 -14.18 -14.77
CA VAL A 257 -21.78 -13.95 -14.68
C VAL A 257 -22.08 -13.05 -13.48
N ILE A 258 -21.51 -13.35 -12.31
CA ILE A 258 -21.64 -12.53 -11.10
C ILE A 258 -21.22 -11.09 -11.38
N TYR A 259 -20.07 -10.89 -12.03
CA TYR A 259 -19.59 -9.56 -12.40
C TYR A 259 -20.59 -8.83 -13.31
N GLY A 260 -21.09 -9.49 -14.35
CA GLY A 260 -22.10 -8.93 -15.27
C GLY A 260 -23.46 -8.65 -14.61
N MET A 261 -23.80 -9.34 -13.52
CA MET A 261 -25.00 -9.06 -12.72
C MET A 261 -24.86 -7.78 -11.88
N GLY A 262 -23.65 -7.44 -11.47
CA GLY A 262 -23.35 -6.29 -10.61
C GLY A 262 -24.19 -6.30 -9.33
N ALA A 263 -24.83 -5.18 -9.02
CA ALA A 263 -25.66 -5.02 -7.81
C ALA A 263 -26.88 -5.96 -7.74
N ARG A 264 -27.26 -6.64 -8.82
CA ARG A 264 -28.35 -7.63 -8.81
C ARG A 264 -27.96 -8.96 -8.16
N TYR A 265 -26.67 -9.22 -8.00
CA TYR A 265 -26.21 -10.43 -7.34
C TYR A 265 -26.45 -10.35 -5.83
N THR A 266 -27.25 -11.28 -5.31
CA THR A 266 -27.65 -11.34 -3.89
C THR A 266 -27.00 -12.50 -3.14
N GLY A 267 -25.96 -13.11 -3.71
CA GLY A 267 -25.24 -14.25 -3.10
C GLY A 267 -25.62 -15.63 -3.65
N ASN A 268 -26.56 -15.72 -4.58
CA ASN A 268 -26.92 -16.96 -5.26
C ASN A 268 -27.07 -16.74 -6.76
N ILE A 269 -26.59 -17.69 -7.56
CA ILE A 269 -26.75 -17.69 -9.02
C ILE A 269 -27.84 -18.69 -9.38
N THR A 270 -28.85 -18.23 -10.12
CA THR A 270 -29.93 -19.09 -10.62
C THR A 270 -29.63 -19.59 -12.03
N LYS A 271 -30.32 -20.66 -12.45
CA LYS A 271 -30.27 -21.12 -13.84
C LYS A 271 -30.62 -20.01 -14.83
N ARG A 272 -31.57 -19.13 -14.48
CA ARG A 272 -31.96 -18.00 -15.32
C ARG A 272 -30.78 -17.06 -15.54
N ASP A 273 -30.01 -16.78 -14.50
CA ASP A 273 -28.84 -15.90 -14.58
C ASP A 273 -27.78 -16.49 -15.53
N LEU A 274 -27.51 -17.79 -15.42
CA LEU A 274 -26.58 -18.49 -16.31
C LEU A 274 -27.02 -18.47 -17.78
N THR A 275 -28.32 -18.49 -18.06
CA THR A 275 -28.86 -18.47 -19.44
C THR A 275 -29.17 -17.07 -19.97
N THR A 276 -29.13 -16.03 -19.13
CA THR A 276 -29.44 -14.66 -19.56
C THR A 276 -28.23 -14.06 -20.24
N ASP A 277 -28.36 -13.73 -21.53
CA ASP A 277 -27.26 -13.15 -22.29
C ASP A 277 -26.87 -11.76 -21.75
N THR A 278 -25.58 -11.60 -21.47
CA THR A 278 -24.96 -10.31 -21.10
C THR A 278 -23.54 -10.28 -21.68
N PRO A 279 -22.91 -9.10 -21.84
CA PRO A 279 -21.55 -9.02 -22.38
C PRO A 279 -20.51 -9.84 -21.61
N TYR A 280 -20.74 -10.09 -20.31
CA TYR A 280 -19.82 -10.84 -19.44
C TYR A 280 -20.21 -12.30 -19.26
N ASN A 281 -21.37 -12.74 -19.77
CA ASN A 281 -21.85 -14.10 -19.53
C ASN A 281 -21.17 -15.12 -20.46
N THR A 282 -20.10 -15.73 -19.94
CA THR A 282 -19.33 -16.78 -20.62
C THR A 282 -20.06 -18.13 -20.79
N TYR A 283 -21.30 -18.27 -20.32
CA TYR A 283 -22.20 -19.38 -20.67
C TYR A 283 -22.97 -19.15 -21.96
N THR A 284 -23.04 -17.91 -22.42
CA THR A 284 -23.82 -17.51 -23.61
C THR A 284 -22.93 -16.97 -24.73
N ARG A 285 -21.74 -16.46 -24.40
CA ARG A 285 -20.80 -15.85 -25.35
C ARG A 285 -19.46 -16.58 -25.38
N PRO A 286 -18.95 -16.93 -26.57
CA PRO A 286 -17.63 -17.54 -26.72
C PRO A 286 -16.51 -16.51 -26.53
N GLY A 287 -15.33 -17.00 -26.16
CA GLY A 287 -14.14 -16.18 -25.94
C GLY A 287 -14.08 -15.54 -24.55
N LEU A 288 -13.21 -14.55 -24.43
CA LEU A 288 -13.03 -13.75 -23.21
C LEU A 288 -14.14 -12.69 -23.08
N PRO A 289 -14.53 -12.30 -21.85
CA PRO A 289 -15.40 -11.14 -21.62
C PRO A 289 -14.71 -9.83 -22.08
N PRO A 290 -15.45 -8.72 -22.25
CA PRO A 290 -14.92 -7.48 -22.82
C PRO A 290 -13.87 -6.78 -21.96
N THR A 291 -13.86 -7.02 -20.65
CA THR A 291 -12.88 -6.48 -19.69
C THR A 291 -12.52 -7.53 -18.65
N PRO A 292 -11.45 -7.31 -17.86
CA PRO A 292 -11.26 -8.02 -16.61
C PRO A 292 -12.51 -7.89 -15.72
N ILE A 293 -12.66 -8.83 -14.79
CA ILE A 293 -13.78 -8.87 -13.83
C ILE A 293 -13.32 -8.64 -12.38
N ALA A 294 -12.02 -8.40 -12.19
CA ALA A 294 -11.36 -8.15 -10.92
C ALA A 294 -9.94 -7.63 -11.17
N LEU A 295 -9.25 -7.25 -10.09
CA LEU A 295 -7.84 -6.91 -9.99
C LEU A 295 -7.03 -8.20 -9.70
N PRO A 296 -6.38 -8.80 -10.71
CA PRO A 296 -5.59 -10.01 -10.50
C PRO A 296 -4.23 -9.70 -9.87
N GLY A 297 -3.77 -10.60 -9.00
CA GLY A 297 -2.40 -10.55 -8.48
C GLY A 297 -1.37 -11.02 -9.51
N LYS A 298 -0.08 -10.82 -9.22
CA LYS A 298 1.03 -11.39 -10.01
C LYS A 298 0.91 -12.90 -10.24
N PRO A 299 0.51 -13.73 -9.25
CA PRO A 299 0.40 -15.17 -9.45
C PRO A 299 -0.67 -15.56 -10.48
N ALA A 300 -1.78 -14.81 -10.56
CA ALA A 300 -2.82 -15.08 -11.57
C ALA A 300 -2.37 -14.64 -12.97
N LEU A 301 -1.62 -13.53 -13.08
CA LEU A 301 -0.96 -13.15 -14.34
C LEU A 301 0.03 -14.21 -14.81
N GLU A 302 0.89 -14.69 -13.90
CA GLU A 302 1.84 -15.76 -14.20
C GLU A 302 1.11 -17.03 -14.69
N ALA A 303 0.04 -17.44 -14.01
CA ALA A 303 -0.76 -18.59 -14.42
C ALA A 303 -1.42 -18.41 -15.81
N ALA A 304 -1.86 -17.20 -16.15
CA ALA A 304 -2.43 -16.91 -17.47
C ALA A 304 -1.39 -16.96 -18.60
N LEU A 305 -0.13 -16.60 -18.30
CA LEU A 305 0.98 -16.58 -19.25
C LEU A 305 1.75 -17.92 -19.32
N HIS A 306 1.67 -18.72 -18.27
CA HIS A 306 2.32 -20.03 -18.11
C HIS A 306 1.34 -21.07 -17.55
N PRO A 307 0.27 -21.40 -18.31
CA PRO A 307 -0.71 -22.39 -17.86
C PRO A 307 -0.08 -23.78 -17.73
N ALA A 308 -0.57 -24.57 -16.78
CA ALA A 308 -0.12 -25.95 -16.63
C ALA A 308 -0.51 -26.78 -17.87
N PRO A 309 0.41 -27.62 -18.39
CA PRO A 309 0.10 -28.52 -19.48
C PRO A 309 -0.92 -29.58 -19.04
N GLY A 310 -1.63 -30.16 -19.99
CA GLY A 310 -2.62 -31.20 -19.71
C GLY A 310 -3.73 -31.25 -20.73
N LYS A 311 -4.73 -32.08 -20.45
CA LYS A 311 -5.90 -32.31 -21.32
C LYS A 311 -7.22 -31.86 -20.70
N ALA A 312 -7.22 -31.53 -19.40
CA ALA A 312 -8.44 -31.20 -18.68
C ALA A 312 -9.21 -30.05 -19.33
N LEU A 313 -10.48 -30.28 -19.64
CA LEU A 313 -11.40 -29.29 -20.18
C LEU A 313 -12.44 -28.86 -19.15
N TYR A 314 -12.50 -29.52 -18.00
CA TYR A 314 -13.48 -29.25 -16.97
C TYR A 314 -12.82 -29.28 -15.60
N PHE A 315 -13.42 -28.54 -14.66
CA PHE A 315 -13.12 -28.66 -13.25
C PHE A 315 -14.38 -28.46 -12.43
N VAL A 316 -14.42 -29.02 -11.23
CA VAL A 316 -15.50 -28.79 -10.27
C VAL A 316 -14.93 -28.72 -8.86
N SER A 317 -15.46 -27.79 -8.07
CA SER A 317 -15.07 -27.63 -6.67
C SER A 317 -15.50 -28.85 -5.85
N MET A 318 -14.60 -29.33 -5.00
CA MET A 318 -14.83 -30.41 -4.03
C MET A 318 -15.44 -29.89 -2.72
N GLY A 319 -15.73 -28.59 -2.60
CA GLY A 319 -16.32 -27.98 -1.39
C GLY A 319 -15.35 -27.74 -0.23
N ASN A 320 -14.12 -28.25 -0.33
CA ASN A 320 -13.02 -28.02 0.62
C ASN A 320 -11.99 -26.98 0.10
N GLY A 321 -12.38 -26.20 -0.91
CA GLY A 321 -11.52 -25.21 -1.57
C GLY A 321 -10.55 -25.77 -2.61
N ARG A 322 -10.65 -27.06 -2.95
CA ARG A 322 -9.88 -27.69 -4.03
C ARG A 322 -10.79 -28.08 -5.20
N HIS A 323 -10.19 -28.31 -6.35
CA HIS A 323 -10.87 -28.71 -7.58
C HIS A 323 -10.42 -30.09 -8.06
N ILE A 324 -11.37 -30.87 -8.55
CA ILE A 324 -11.10 -32.04 -9.38
C ILE A 324 -11.21 -31.63 -10.84
N PHE A 325 -10.30 -32.15 -11.66
CA PHE A 325 -10.18 -31.78 -13.07
C PHE A 325 -10.53 -33.00 -13.92
N ALA A 326 -11.21 -32.77 -15.03
CA ALA A 326 -11.68 -33.83 -15.92
C ALA A 326 -11.37 -33.49 -17.38
N ASP A 327 -11.01 -34.53 -18.14
CA ASP A 327 -10.71 -34.41 -19.57
C ASP A 327 -12.00 -34.46 -20.40
N THR A 328 -13.01 -35.21 -19.93
CA THR A 328 -14.29 -35.43 -20.66
C THR A 328 -15.50 -34.93 -19.88
N LEU A 329 -16.59 -34.65 -20.62
CA LEU A 329 -17.87 -34.26 -20.02
C LEU A 329 -18.47 -35.37 -19.16
N GLU A 330 -18.29 -36.63 -19.55
CA GLU A 330 -18.76 -37.78 -18.78
C GLU A 330 -18.08 -37.87 -17.41
N GLU A 331 -16.76 -37.69 -17.39
CA GLU A 331 -15.98 -37.63 -16.14
C GLU A 331 -16.41 -36.44 -15.29
N GLN A 332 -16.58 -35.27 -15.90
CA GLN A 332 -17.09 -34.09 -15.21
C GLN A 332 -18.48 -34.34 -14.59
N ASN A 333 -19.40 -34.98 -15.31
CA ASN A 333 -20.74 -35.29 -14.80
C ASN A 333 -20.69 -36.25 -13.62
N ARG A 334 -19.79 -37.25 -13.63
CA ARG A 334 -19.53 -38.11 -12.47
C ARG A 334 -19.01 -37.31 -11.28
N ASN A 335 -18.04 -36.42 -11.52
CA ASN A 335 -17.46 -35.56 -10.48
C ASN A 335 -18.51 -34.61 -9.87
N VAL A 336 -19.36 -33.99 -10.68
CA VAL A 336 -20.45 -33.12 -10.22
C VAL A 336 -21.45 -33.90 -9.35
N ASN A 337 -21.85 -35.10 -9.78
CA ASN A 337 -22.76 -35.94 -9.01
C ASN A 337 -22.15 -36.34 -7.66
N CYS A 338 -20.87 -36.70 -7.62
CA CYS A 338 -20.21 -37.07 -6.37
C CYS A 338 -19.98 -35.85 -5.45
N TYR A 339 -19.38 -34.76 -5.93
CA TYR A 339 -18.94 -33.67 -5.05
C TYR A 339 -19.96 -32.56 -4.81
N GLN A 340 -20.81 -32.22 -5.79
CA GLN A 340 -21.83 -31.18 -5.60
C GLN A 340 -23.18 -31.75 -5.17
N ARG A 341 -23.58 -32.89 -5.75
CA ARG A 341 -24.86 -33.53 -5.39
C ARG A 341 -24.72 -34.53 -4.24
N LYS A 342 -23.51 -34.85 -3.78
CA LYS A 342 -23.22 -35.83 -2.71
C LYS A 342 -23.72 -37.26 -3.01
N HIS A 343 -23.77 -37.63 -4.29
CA HIS A 343 -24.15 -38.96 -4.75
C HIS A 343 -22.89 -39.76 -5.14
N CYS A 344 -21.94 -39.91 -4.21
CA CYS A 344 -20.82 -40.83 -4.43
C CYS A 344 -21.32 -42.25 -4.10
N GLY A 345 -21.63 -43.02 -5.14
CA GLY A 345 -21.99 -44.44 -5.06
C GLY A 345 -20.94 -45.27 -5.79
#